data_AF-A0A1E3BI69-F1
#
_entry.id   AF-A0A1E3BI69-F1
#
_cell.length_a   1.000
_cell.length_b   1.000
_cell.length_c   1.000
_cell.angle_alpha   90.00
_cell.angle_beta   90.00
_cell.angle_gamma   90.00
#
_symmetry.space_group_name_H-M   'P 1'
#
loop_
_entity.id
_entity.type
_entity.pdbx_description
1 polymer ?
#
loop_
_entity_poly.entity_id
_entity_poly.type
_entity_poly.pdbx_seq_one_letter_code
_entity_poly.pdbx_strand_id
1 'polypeptide(L)'
;MEKWANAAELLSEEIEWAYLNDDGFSFDPEWQRVYEILPEIADPMDGSNRREREPHEWTLPQFKAALHSSKRKYPDEWKENPQRYIENEATRVQQNVTVAYILIADQEAFQTDHLRLLYVDYKLNIIRESRVEADDTTPTDVIMDWDQAGMSPDSWEQSIGEKYRVDGESGAPLYQLAEEDWADPKNDDSEDA
;
A
#
# COMPACT_ATOMS: atom_id res chain seq x y z
N MET A 1 10.11 18.91 -34.31
CA MET A 1 8.94 18.38 -33.59
C MET A 1 9.47 17.21 -32.79
N GLU A 2 9.81 17.48 -31.53
CA GLU A 2 10.38 16.49 -30.60
C GLU A 2 9.38 15.36 -30.43
N LYS A 3 9.80 14.14 -30.77
CA LYS A 3 9.05 12.91 -30.48
C LYS A 3 9.32 12.59 -29.01
N TRP A 4 8.36 12.90 -28.16
CA TRP A 4 8.31 12.35 -26.82
C TRP A 4 7.91 10.88 -26.95
N ALA A 5 8.79 9.97 -26.56
CA ALA A 5 8.39 8.58 -26.33
C ALA A 5 7.34 8.60 -25.23
N ASN A 6 6.23 7.89 -25.44
CA ASN A 6 5.25 7.68 -24.38
C ASN A 6 6.00 7.01 -23.21
N ALA A 7 5.78 7.45 -21.97
CA ALA A 7 6.41 6.82 -20.79
C ALA A 7 6.18 5.29 -20.77
N ALA A 8 5.07 4.83 -21.37
CA ALA A 8 4.78 3.42 -21.63
C ALA A 8 5.81 2.69 -22.52
N GLU A 9 6.45 3.37 -23.49
CA GLU A 9 7.53 2.78 -24.31
C GLU A 9 8.85 2.70 -23.53
N LEU A 10 9.13 3.71 -22.68
CA LEU A 10 10.37 3.80 -21.89
C LEU A 10 10.41 2.81 -20.72
N LEU A 11 9.24 2.43 -20.18
CA LEU A 11 9.11 1.51 -19.04
C LEU A 11 8.68 0.10 -19.45
N SER A 12 8.51 -0.15 -20.76
CA SER A 12 8.08 -1.46 -21.29
C SER A 12 9.07 -2.61 -21.03
N GLU A 13 10.35 -2.29 -20.80
CA GLU A 13 11.40 -3.29 -20.54
C GLU A 13 11.58 -3.60 -19.04
N GLU A 14 11.01 -2.80 -18.12
CA GLU A 14 11.24 -2.92 -16.66
C GLU A 14 9.98 -3.25 -15.85
N ILE A 15 8.79 -3.33 -16.46
CA ILE A 15 7.52 -3.50 -15.73
C ILE A 15 6.67 -4.64 -16.29
N GLU A 16 6.48 -5.66 -15.46
CA GLU A 16 5.66 -6.84 -15.77
C GLU A 16 4.20 -6.59 -15.39
N TRP A 17 3.45 -5.92 -16.28
CA TRP A 17 2.00 -5.78 -16.13
C TRP A 17 1.26 -6.58 -17.20
N ALA A 18 0.04 -7.00 -16.88
CA ALA A 18 -0.86 -7.69 -17.79
C ALA A 18 -2.22 -7.01 -17.77
N TYR A 19 -2.77 -6.74 -18.95
CA TYR A 19 -4.14 -6.23 -19.10
C TYR A 19 -5.08 -7.37 -19.48
N LEU A 20 -6.09 -7.60 -18.64
CA LEU A 20 -7.12 -8.59 -18.87
C LEU A 20 -8.42 -7.90 -19.23
N ASN A 21 -8.89 -8.11 -20.46
CA ASN A 21 -10.12 -7.52 -20.97
C ASN A 21 -10.85 -8.53 -21.87
N ASP A 22 -11.56 -9.45 -21.24
CA ASP A 22 -12.41 -10.45 -21.89
C ASP A 22 -13.65 -10.69 -21.01
N ASP A 23 -14.83 -10.85 -21.62
CA ASP A 23 -16.10 -11.11 -20.94
C ASP A 23 -16.05 -12.39 -20.07
N GLY A 24 -15.14 -13.32 -20.38
CA GLY A 24 -14.87 -14.52 -19.59
C GLY A 24 -14.25 -14.26 -18.20
N PHE A 25 -13.76 -13.04 -17.94
CA PHE A 25 -13.11 -12.64 -16.69
C PHE A 25 -14.00 -11.75 -15.79
N SER A 26 -15.32 -11.82 -15.95
CA SER A 26 -16.26 -11.15 -15.03
C SER A 26 -16.43 -11.97 -13.74
N PHE A 27 -15.78 -11.53 -12.66
CA PHE A 27 -15.78 -12.23 -11.36
C PHE A 27 -16.63 -11.57 -10.28
N ASP A 28 -17.31 -10.46 -10.58
CA ASP A 28 -18.09 -9.67 -9.62
C ASP A 28 -17.26 -9.39 -8.32
N PRO A 29 -17.76 -9.45 -7.05
CA PRO A 29 -16.91 -9.14 -5.90
C PRO A 29 -15.80 -10.17 -5.66
N GLU A 30 -15.82 -11.33 -6.34
CA GLU A 30 -14.86 -12.42 -6.21
C GLU A 30 -13.67 -12.28 -7.18
N TRP A 31 -13.22 -11.06 -7.46
CA TRP A 31 -12.12 -10.76 -8.41
C TRP A 31 -10.86 -11.62 -8.19
N GLN A 32 -10.60 -12.07 -6.96
CA GLN A 32 -9.49 -12.95 -6.59
C GLN A 32 -9.53 -14.31 -7.32
N ARG A 33 -10.67 -14.72 -7.88
CA ARG A 33 -10.76 -15.92 -8.74
C ARG A 33 -9.92 -15.80 -10.01
N VAL A 34 -9.49 -14.60 -10.39
CA VAL A 34 -8.51 -14.42 -11.46
C VAL A 34 -7.23 -15.24 -11.22
N TYR A 35 -6.82 -15.42 -9.96
CA TYR A 35 -5.65 -16.23 -9.61
C TYR A 35 -5.83 -17.73 -9.87
N GLU A 36 -7.07 -18.22 -9.95
CA GLU A 36 -7.36 -19.61 -10.32
C GLU A 36 -7.16 -19.86 -11.83
N ILE A 37 -7.31 -18.80 -12.64
CA ILE A 37 -7.29 -18.88 -14.11
C ILE A 37 -5.95 -18.40 -14.67
N LEU A 38 -5.37 -17.38 -14.05
CA LEU A 38 -4.08 -16.78 -14.37
C LEU A 38 -3.24 -16.70 -13.09
N PRO A 39 -2.73 -17.85 -12.60
CA PRO A 39 -1.90 -17.89 -11.41
C PRO A 39 -0.62 -17.06 -11.56
N GLU A 40 -0.21 -16.73 -12.78
CA GLU A 40 0.91 -15.84 -13.07
C GLU A 40 0.71 -14.42 -12.53
N ILE A 41 -0.52 -13.99 -12.27
CA ILE A 41 -0.82 -12.69 -11.64
C ILE A 41 -0.52 -12.73 -10.13
N ALA A 42 -0.51 -13.92 -9.53
CA ALA A 42 -0.23 -14.11 -8.11
C ALA A 42 1.27 -14.08 -7.77
N ASP A 43 2.17 -14.11 -8.76
CA ASP A 43 3.63 -14.22 -8.59
C ASP A 43 4.33 -13.16 -9.48
N PRO A 44 5.58 -12.73 -9.23
CA PRO A 44 6.30 -11.90 -10.19
C PRO A 44 6.67 -12.77 -11.40
N MET A 45 6.51 -12.23 -12.61
CA MET A 45 6.93 -12.91 -13.85
C MET A 45 8.46 -12.97 -13.98
N ASP A 46 9.20 -12.22 -13.14
CA ASP A 46 10.67 -12.14 -13.16
C ASP A 46 11.37 -13.33 -12.49
N GLY A 47 10.63 -14.21 -11.81
CA GLY A 47 11.18 -15.38 -11.09
C GLY A 47 12.14 -15.01 -9.96
N SER A 48 12.23 -13.73 -9.58
CA SER A 48 13.03 -13.26 -8.47
C SER A 48 12.25 -13.52 -7.19
N ASN A 49 12.61 -14.61 -6.50
CA ASN A 49 12.09 -15.01 -5.19
C ASN A 49 12.38 -13.98 -4.06
N ARG A 50 12.43 -12.68 -4.34
CA ARG A 50 12.86 -11.59 -3.45
C ARG A 50 11.73 -10.69 -2.99
N ARG A 51 10.52 -11.24 -2.84
CA ARG A 51 9.44 -10.53 -2.16
C ARG A 51 9.60 -10.74 -0.65
N GLU A 52 10.05 -9.70 0.06
CA GLU A 52 10.31 -9.75 1.49
C GLU A 52 9.01 -10.04 2.25
N ARG A 53 8.93 -11.22 2.88
CA ARG A 53 7.74 -11.65 3.66
C ARG A 53 7.63 -10.94 5.00
N GLU A 54 8.73 -10.36 5.43
CA GLU A 54 8.90 -9.64 6.67
C GLU A 54 9.49 -8.28 6.32
N PRO A 55 9.12 -7.20 7.02
CA PRO A 55 9.71 -5.90 6.77
C PRO A 55 11.22 -5.98 7.03
N HIS A 56 12.01 -5.27 6.21
CA HIS A 56 13.45 -5.12 6.41
C HIS A 56 13.81 -4.80 7.88
N GLU A 57 14.93 -5.35 8.37
CA GLU A 57 15.31 -5.34 9.79
C GLU A 57 15.34 -3.94 10.44
N TRP A 58 15.58 -2.89 9.65
CA TRP A 58 15.63 -1.50 10.12
C TRP A 58 14.30 -0.76 10.04
N THR A 59 13.31 -1.29 9.31
CA THR A 59 12.04 -0.60 9.06
C THR A 59 11.18 -0.55 10.31
N LEU A 60 11.12 -1.64 11.08
CA LEU A 60 10.38 -1.66 12.35
C LEU A 60 10.95 -0.67 13.38
N PRO A 61 12.27 -0.64 13.65
CA PRO A 61 12.87 0.41 14.49
C PRO A 61 12.60 1.83 14.00
N GLN A 62 12.69 2.08 12.69
CA GLN A 62 12.41 3.40 12.11
C GLN A 62 10.95 3.81 12.28
N PHE A 63 10.02 2.89 12.03
CA PHE A 63 8.59 3.08 12.25
C PHE A 63 8.30 3.44 13.72
N LYS A 64 8.85 2.69 14.68
CA LYS A 64 8.65 3.00 16.10
C LYS A 64 9.24 4.37 16.47
N ALA A 65 10.41 4.71 15.96
CA ALA A 65 11.02 6.01 16.18
C ALA A 65 10.20 7.16 15.58
N ALA A 66 9.64 6.97 14.38
CA ALA A 66 8.72 7.91 13.73
C ALA A 66 7.44 8.06 14.55
N LEU A 67 6.79 6.95 14.94
CA LEU A 67 5.60 6.93 15.78
C LEU A 67 5.82 7.71 17.09
N HIS A 68 6.93 7.46 17.80
CA HIS A 68 7.25 8.21 19.02
C HIS A 68 7.47 9.70 18.78
N SER A 69 8.15 10.07 17.70
CA SER A 69 8.38 11.47 17.34
C SER A 69 7.07 12.19 17.00
N SER A 70 6.21 11.50 16.27
CA SER A 70 4.92 11.98 15.78
C SER A 70 3.93 12.18 16.94
N LYS A 71 3.85 11.20 17.87
CA LYS A 71 3.11 11.33 19.16
C LYS A 71 3.47 12.58 19.96
N ARG A 72 4.75 12.92 20.04
CA ARG A 72 5.22 14.11 20.78
C ARG A 72 4.82 15.40 20.07
N LYS A 73 4.75 15.38 18.75
CA LYS A 73 4.40 16.54 17.93
C LYS A 73 2.90 16.80 17.89
N TYR A 74 2.08 15.75 17.92
CA TYR A 74 0.63 15.82 17.81
C TYR A 74 -0.07 15.00 18.92
N PRO A 75 0.10 15.38 20.20
CA PRO A 75 -0.40 14.60 21.34
C PRO A 75 -1.93 14.55 21.43
N ASP A 76 -2.63 15.57 20.95
CA ASP A 76 -4.10 15.62 20.99
C ASP A 76 -4.71 14.70 19.91
N GLU A 77 -4.15 14.71 18.69
CA GLU A 77 -4.55 13.81 17.61
C GLU A 77 -4.31 12.34 17.98
N TRP A 78 -3.18 12.07 18.65
CA TRP A 78 -2.89 10.75 19.21
C TRP A 78 -4.00 10.28 20.16
N LYS A 79 -4.43 11.13 21.10
CA LYS A 79 -5.46 10.77 22.09
C LYS A 79 -6.84 10.56 21.47
N GLU A 80 -7.15 11.25 20.38
CA GLU A 80 -8.43 11.11 19.69
C GLU A 80 -8.53 9.76 18.96
N ASN A 81 -7.49 9.37 18.21
CA ASN A 81 -7.48 8.12 17.47
C ASN A 81 -6.07 7.52 17.30
N PRO A 82 -5.57 6.78 18.31
CA PRO A 82 -4.25 6.15 18.27
C PRO A 82 -4.08 5.18 17.10
N GLN A 83 -5.13 4.41 16.77
CA GLN A 83 -5.07 3.39 15.72
C GLN A 83 -4.83 4.01 14.35
N ARG A 84 -5.63 5.01 13.97
CA ARG A 84 -5.45 5.74 12.69
C ARG A 84 -4.07 6.37 12.60
N TYR A 85 -3.57 6.85 13.73
CA TYR A 85 -2.25 7.46 13.79
C TYR A 85 -1.11 6.46 13.52
N ILE A 86 -1.16 5.30 14.18
CA ILE A 86 -0.24 4.18 13.94
C ILE A 86 -0.29 3.76 12.48
N GLU A 87 -1.49 3.59 11.95
CA GLU A 87 -1.77 3.14 10.60
C GLU A 87 -1.20 4.09 9.53
N ASN A 88 -1.21 5.40 9.79
CA ASN A 88 -0.57 6.40 8.93
C ASN A 88 0.97 6.30 8.98
N GLU A 89 1.55 6.20 10.18
CA GLU A 89 3.00 6.07 10.37
C GLU A 89 3.54 4.72 9.84
N ALA A 90 2.70 3.70 9.77
CA ALA A 90 3.04 2.36 9.29
C ALA A 90 3.22 2.26 7.77
N THR A 91 3.00 3.34 7.01
CA THR A 91 3.11 3.40 5.55
C THR A 91 4.37 2.72 5.03
N ARG A 92 5.55 3.04 5.57
CA ARG A 92 6.82 2.48 5.10
C ARG A 92 6.99 0.99 5.44
N VAL A 93 6.38 0.53 6.54
CA VAL A 93 6.34 -0.90 6.89
C VAL A 93 5.49 -1.66 5.87
N GLN A 94 4.31 -1.11 5.55
CA GLN A 94 3.39 -1.66 4.57
C GLN A 94 4.02 -1.72 3.17
N GLN A 95 4.65 -0.63 2.73
CA GLN A 95 5.37 -0.55 1.44
C GLN A 95 6.38 -1.68 1.26
N ASN A 96 7.20 -1.96 2.28
CA ASN A 96 8.22 -2.99 2.20
C ASN A 96 7.68 -4.42 2.04
N VAL A 97 6.45 -4.68 2.50
CA VAL A 97 5.82 -6.00 2.37
C VAL A 97 4.80 -6.06 1.24
N THR A 98 4.56 -4.94 0.55
CA THR A 98 3.78 -4.90 -0.68
C THR A 98 4.60 -5.47 -1.82
N VAL A 99 3.97 -6.35 -2.60
CA VAL A 99 4.67 -7.09 -3.65
C VAL A 99 4.13 -6.81 -5.05
N ALA A 100 2.90 -6.30 -5.13
CA ALA A 100 2.23 -5.99 -6.38
C ALA A 100 1.14 -4.95 -6.13
N TYR A 101 0.77 -4.27 -7.22
CA TYR A 101 -0.45 -3.46 -7.30
C TYR A 101 -1.36 -4.02 -8.41
N ILE A 102 -2.67 -3.82 -8.28
CA ILE A 102 -3.68 -4.31 -9.22
C ILE A 102 -4.70 -3.20 -9.46
N LEU A 103 -4.95 -2.87 -10.73
CA LEU A 103 -6.04 -2.01 -11.16
C LEU A 103 -7.22 -2.87 -11.63
N ILE A 104 -8.42 -2.61 -11.10
CA ILE A 104 -9.63 -3.35 -11.41
C ILE A 104 -10.71 -2.39 -11.91
N ALA A 105 -11.24 -2.66 -13.09
CA ALA A 105 -12.48 -2.06 -13.58
C ALA A 105 -13.67 -2.91 -13.11
N ASP A 106 -14.11 -2.70 -11.86
CA ASP A 106 -15.27 -3.40 -11.30
C ASP A 106 -16.59 -2.68 -11.66
N GLN A 107 -17.73 -3.21 -11.19
CA GLN A 107 -19.04 -2.61 -11.44
C GLN A 107 -19.11 -1.14 -11.02
N GLU A 108 -18.44 -0.75 -9.93
CA GLU A 108 -18.40 0.63 -9.46
C GLU A 108 -17.60 1.50 -10.43
N ALA A 109 -16.47 1.02 -10.95
CA ALA A 109 -15.68 1.74 -11.95
C ALA A 109 -16.51 2.11 -13.19
N PHE A 110 -17.37 1.20 -13.68
CA PHE A 110 -18.27 1.50 -14.79
C PHE A 110 -19.37 2.53 -14.46
N GLN A 111 -19.62 2.81 -13.18
CA GLN A 111 -20.60 3.80 -12.72
C GLN A 111 -19.96 5.15 -12.39
N THR A 112 -18.75 5.14 -11.86
CA THR A 112 -18.07 6.31 -11.30
C THR A 112 -16.90 6.79 -12.15
N ASP A 113 -16.47 6.02 -13.14
CA ASP A 113 -15.24 6.26 -13.90
C ASP A 113 -13.98 6.23 -13.02
N HIS A 114 -14.01 5.43 -11.95
CA HIS A 114 -12.88 5.25 -11.03
C HIS A 114 -12.50 3.77 -10.86
N LEU A 115 -11.30 3.42 -11.31
CA LEU A 115 -10.73 2.09 -11.13
C LEU A 115 -10.45 1.82 -9.64
N ARG A 116 -10.62 0.56 -9.23
CA ARG A 116 -10.14 0.11 -7.92
C ARG A 116 -8.65 -0.14 -8.01
N LEU A 117 -7.86 0.50 -7.17
CA LEU A 117 -6.43 0.25 -7.02
C LEU A 117 -6.21 -0.56 -5.73
N LEU A 118 -5.52 -1.69 -5.84
CA LEU A 118 -5.16 -2.55 -4.73
C LEU A 118 -3.64 -2.65 -4.62
N TYR A 119 -3.13 -2.61 -3.40
CA TYR A 119 -1.77 -3.00 -3.06
C TYR A 119 -1.81 -4.27 -2.22
N VAL A 120 -1.06 -5.28 -2.61
CA VAL A 120 -1.18 -6.62 -2.04
C VAL A 120 0.14 -7.19 -1.52
N ASP A 121 0.06 -8.07 -0.53
CA ASP A 121 1.20 -8.84 0.00
C ASP A 121 1.49 -10.10 -0.84
N TYR A 122 2.52 -10.87 -0.44
CA TYR A 122 2.89 -12.13 -1.11
C TYR A 122 1.83 -13.25 -1.00
N LYS A 123 0.79 -13.06 -0.19
CA LYS A 123 -0.37 -13.95 -0.08
C LYS A 123 -1.61 -13.36 -0.75
N LEU A 124 -1.46 -12.24 -1.47
CA LEU A 124 -2.52 -11.51 -2.16
C LEU A 124 -3.59 -10.95 -1.21
N ASN A 125 -3.24 -10.78 0.08
CA ASN A 125 -4.05 -10.00 1.00
C ASN A 125 -3.91 -8.53 0.64
N ILE A 126 -5.03 -7.82 0.69
CA ILE A 126 -5.07 -6.37 0.49
C ILE A 126 -4.39 -5.69 1.67
N ILE A 127 -3.30 -4.98 1.38
CA ILE A 127 -2.61 -4.08 2.31
C ILE A 127 -3.33 -2.74 2.31
N ARG A 128 -3.54 -2.18 1.11
CA ARG A 128 -4.26 -0.93 0.89
C ARG A 128 -5.13 -0.99 -0.34
N GLU A 129 -6.19 -0.19 -0.32
CA GLU A 129 -7.09 -0.02 -1.46
C GLU A 129 -7.57 1.43 -1.61
N SER A 130 -7.80 1.86 -2.85
CA SER A 130 -8.38 3.16 -3.17
C SER A 130 -9.15 3.14 -4.49
N ARG A 131 -9.69 4.30 -4.85
CA ARG A 131 -10.32 4.59 -6.15
C ARG A 131 -9.48 5.65 -6.85
N VAL A 132 -9.10 5.40 -8.10
CA VAL A 132 -8.31 6.30 -8.95
C VAL A 132 -9.07 6.56 -10.25
N GLU A 133 -8.86 7.72 -10.88
CA GLU A 133 -9.54 8.08 -12.14
C GLU A 133 -9.24 7.05 -13.23
N ALA A 134 -10.19 6.80 -14.13
CA ALA A 134 -10.02 5.87 -15.24
C ALA A 134 -9.52 6.59 -16.51
N ASP A 135 -8.35 7.24 -16.44
CA ASP A 135 -7.77 7.97 -17.57
C ASP A 135 -6.52 7.30 -18.17
N ASP A 136 -6.07 7.82 -19.31
CA ASP A 136 -4.91 7.31 -20.05
C ASP A 136 -3.58 7.48 -19.29
N THR A 137 -3.55 8.36 -18.27
CA THR A 137 -2.35 8.68 -17.48
C THR A 137 -2.22 7.82 -16.23
N THR A 138 -3.34 7.39 -15.66
CA THR A 138 -3.42 6.68 -14.38
C THR A 138 -2.52 5.44 -14.30
N PRO A 139 -2.48 4.54 -15.32
CA PRO A 139 -1.55 3.41 -15.27
C PRO A 139 -0.09 3.84 -15.17
N THR A 140 0.30 4.91 -15.88
CA THR A 140 1.66 5.45 -15.86
C THR A 140 1.97 6.07 -14.50
N ASP A 141 1.03 6.80 -13.92
CA ASP A 141 1.22 7.46 -12.61
C ASP A 141 1.38 6.41 -11.50
N VAL A 142 0.54 5.37 -11.47
CA VAL A 142 0.66 4.27 -10.50
C VAL A 142 2.00 3.54 -10.65
N ILE A 143 2.44 3.33 -11.89
CA ILE A 143 3.74 2.74 -12.22
C ILE A 143 4.88 3.61 -11.67
N MET A 144 4.83 4.92 -11.90
CA MET A 144 5.88 5.84 -11.49
C MET A 144 5.93 5.97 -9.97
N ASP A 145 4.78 6.01 -9.31
CA ASP A 145 4.66 6.00 -7.85
C ASP A 145 5.25 4.72 -7.24
N TRP A 146 5.05 3.58 -7.90
CA TRP A 146 5.63 2.30 -7.50
C TRP A 146 7.15 2.28 -7.65
N ASP A 147 7.68 2.65 -8.82
CA ASP A 147 9.10 2.54 -9.16
C ASP A 147 9.99 3.56 -8.44
N GLN A 148 9.49 4.78 -8.21
CA GLN A 148 10.28 5.84 -7.56
C GLN A 148 10.45 5.62 -6.04
N ALA A 149 10.05 4.46 -5.51
CA ALA A 149 10.22 4.03 -4.11
C ALA A 149 9.70 5.03 -3.06
N GLY A 150 8.84 5.93 -3.52
CA GLY A 150 8.34 7.06 -2.77
C GLY A 150 6.93 7.31 -3.19
N MET A 151 6.04 6.33 -3.00
CA MET A 151 4.63 6.66 -2.85
C MET A 151 4.62 7.69 -1.73
N SER A 152 4.41 8.94 -2.10
CA SER A 152 4.40 10.04 -1.16
C SER A 152 3.39 9.66 -0.09
N PRO A 153 3.66 9.84 1.21
CA PRO A 153 2.64 9.68 2.24
C PRO A 153 1.35 10.42 1.89
N ASP A 154 1.45 11.51 1.11
CA ASP A 154 0.33 12.30 0.60
C ASP A 154 -0.43 11.63 -0.56
N SER A 155 0.20 10.77 -1.38
CA SER A 155 -0.48 9.92 -2.38
C SER A 155 -0.95 8.58 -1.81
N TRP A 156 -0.63 8.33 -0.53
CA TRP A 156 -0.97 7.14 0.22
C TRP A 156 -2.26 7.31 1.04
N GLU A 157 -3.18 8.20 0.63
CA GLU A 157 -4.55 8.29 1.17
C GLU A 157 -5.42 7.14 0.66
N GLN A 158 -5.12 5.94 1.14
CA GLN A 158 -5.77 4.71 0.75
C GLN A 158 -6.28 4.01 2.02
N SER A 159 -7.47 3.42 1.95
CA SER A 159 -7.98 2.65 3.08
C SER A 159 -7.13 1.40 3.28
N ILE A 160 -6.82 1.11 4.55
CA ILE A 160 -6.08 -0.08 4.92
C ILE A 160 -7.00 -1.29 4.87
N GLY A 161 -6.52 -2.35 4.20
CA GLY A 161 -7.23 -3.63 4.14
C GLY A 161 -7.43 -4.21 5.54
N GLU A 162 -8.57 -4.84 5.77
CA GLU A 162 -9.00 -5.29 7.11
C GLU A 162 -7.93 -6.11 7.85
N LYS A 163 -7.25 -7.04 7.16
CA LYS A 163 -6.20 -7.87 7.74
C LYS A 163 -4.94 -7.09 8.13
N TYR A 164 -4.70 -5.94 7.51
CA TYR A 164 -3.51 -5.10 7.70
C TYR A 164 -3.74 -3.94 8.67
N ARG A 165 -4.96 -3.78 9.19
CA ARG A 165 -5.23 -2.89 10.32
C ARG A 165 -4.36 -3.26 11.52
N VAL A 166 -4.17 -2.31 12.42
CA VAL A 166 -3.23 -2.45 13.55
C VAL A 166 -3.48 -3.71 14.41
N ASP A 167 -4.74 -4.11 14.55
CA ASP A 167 -5.21 -5.29 15.27
C ASP A 167 -5.61 -6.46 14.35
N GLY A 168 -5.41 -6.30 13.04
CA GLY A 168 -5.74 -7.29 12.03
C GLY A 168 -4.79 -8.50 12.06
N GLU A 169 -5.25 -9.60 11.47
CA GLU A 169 -4.53 -10.89 11.40
C GLU A 169 -3.09 -10.77 10.89
N SER A 170 -2.86 -9.89 9.90
CA SER A 170 -1.55 -9.65 9.29
C SER A 170 -0.87 -8.40 9.86
N GLY A 171 -1.63 -7.37 10.22
CA GLY A 171 -1.08 -6.12 10.76
C GLY A 171 -0.49 -6.26 12.17
N ALA A 172 -1.17 -6.97 13.07
CA ALA A 172 -0.69 -7.18 14.45
C ALA A 172 0.72 -7.79 14.52
N PRO A 173 1.02 -8.92 13.83
CA PRO A 173 2.38 -9.46 13.80
C PRO A 173 3.35 -8.60 12.96
N LEU A 174 2.85 -7.81 12.01
CA LEU A 174 3.67 -6.94 11.18
C LEU A 174 4.22 -5.74 11.96
N TYR A 175 3.39 -5.05 12.74
CA TYR A 175 3.78 -3.82 13.44
C TYR A 175 4.46 -4.06 14.79
N GLN A 176 4.26 -5.25 15.38
CA GLN A 176 4.92 -5.70 16.61
C GLN A 176 4.87 -4.65 17.74
N LEU A 177 3.69 -4.02 17.91
CA LEU A 177 3.49 -2.97 18.91
C LEU A 177 3.43 -3.56 20.31
N ALA A 178 4.19 -2.98 21.23
CA ALA A 178 4.17 -3.28 22.65
C ALA A 178 3.30 -2.27 23.42
N GLU A 179 3.01 -2.52 24.70
CA GLU A 179 2.17 -1.62 25.52
C GLU A 179 2.73 -0.18 25.55
N GLU A 180 4.06 -0.03 25.52
CA GLU A 180 4.72 1.28 25.48
C GLU A 180 4.46 2.03 24.18
N ASP A 181 4.27 1.32 23.07
CA ASP A 181 3.91 1.89 21.77
C ASP A 181 2.46 2.38 21.76
N TRP A 182 1.64 2.01 22.75
CA TRP A 182 0.27 2.50 22.94
C TRP A 182 0.15 3.56 24.04
N ALA A 183 1.19 3.74 24.85
CA ALA A 183 1.16 4.73 25.91
C ALA A 183 1.12 6.17 25.36
N ASP A 184 0.47 7.05 26.13
CA ASP A 184 0.50 8.49 25.89
C ASP A 184 1.94 9.03 25.94
N PRO A 185 2.24 10.10 25.17
CA PRO A 185 3.52 10.78 25.31
C PRO A 185 3.67 11.25 26.76
N LYS A 186 4.80 10.88 27.39
CA LYS A 186 5.13 11.42 28.71
C LYS A 186 5.25 12.94 28.56
N ASN A 187 4.51 13.70 29.35
CA ASN A 187 4.81 15.11 29.54
C ASN A 187 6.20 15.17 30.17
N ASP A 188 7.21 15.62 29.42
CA ASP A 188 8.42 16.18 30.04
C ASP A 188 8.04 17.55 30.59
N ASP A 189 7.24 17.56 31.65
CA ASP A 189 7.18 18.68 32.58
C ASP A 189 8.43 18.60 33.46
N SER A 190 9.60 18.86 32.85
CA SER A 190 10.80 19.31 33.55
C SER A 190 11.12 20.70 32.97
N GLU A 191 10.59 21.75 33.60
CA GLU A 191 11.38 22.58 34.52
C GLU A 191 12.75 22.93 33.93
N ASP A 192 12.80 23.97 33.10
CA ASP A 192 13.92 24.90 33.18
C ASP A 192 13.51 26.00 34.17
N ALA A 193 14.30 26.06 35.24
CA ALA A 193 14.19 26.90 36.41
C ALA A 193 14.42 28.40 36.16
#